data_AF-A0A7S8HTC0-F1
#
_entry.id   AF-A0A7S8HTC0-F1
#
_cell.length_a   1.000
_cell.length_b   1.000
_cell.length_c   1.000
_cell.angle_alpha   90.00
_cell.angle_beta   90.00
_cell.angle_gamma   90.00
#
_symmetry.space_group_name_H-M   'P 1'
#
loop_
_entity.id
_entity.type
_entity.pdbx_description
1 polymer ?
#
loop_
_entity_poly.entity_id
_entity_poly.type
_entity_poly.pdbx_seq_one_letter_code
_entity_poly.pdbx_strand_id
1 'polypeptide(L)'
;MPEDVTRLGQWEKHRAFTLLRWTASALRPLTVCEITEAVLVVQFEDLPVDDLPDAVDDDYVDSEIISLCGPLLEVRNDPTDPSVGRRTFFGAGGSCIQDSHSSDEELEMTTFISVSLSLWLFIGASVLYALLVPGRREKNLPHGPPTLPIIGNLHQMPTHHVYVKLAEWARKYGDMYSLKVGSTTTIILSSRRLVKEVLERKSAITAGRPSSYALENLVFKGHFMLIQQPDNPMYRISRKLLHQYFGDSMIDKSHLPILEAEATQLIRDFMVDPDHFEHHAHRYANSFIMSTTYGIRTPSHNTAHLVAINKITEQTASLIVPGVLPPVDIFPILKLVPERFLEVIERRKIKGPRDTFADKVLDLKEREFSFHELMYLTGSVLDAGTDTTAATLMNMIQLACVYPGVLTRAHAEIDMVVGEERTPTWDDFPKLPFINQLIKETHRLRTVSPITFPHKLLEDILIDGKLLPKGATIIPNITALHEDGNKFEHPGEFNADHYAGMTKLAQSYANIGDENKRDHYSYGFGRRICSGMQLAERSLYTTFAKVLWAFDISSAVDEQERPIPMNIDRMTGYTDGTIVAPKDFKARMKVRSERRRETILREFADAEKNVFSRFDVPTMEASI
;
A
#
# COMPACT_ATOMS: atom_id res chain seq x y z
N MET A 1 3.23 -22.99 54.81
CA MET A 1 4.67 -22.90 54.50
C MET A 1 5.40 -22.96 55.83
N PRO A 2 6.48 -23.73 55.99
CA PRO A 2 7.16 -23.86 57.27
C PRO A 2 7.66 -22.48 57.75
N GLU A 3 7.57 -22.23 59.06
CA GLU A 3 7.81 -20.92 59.72
C GLU A 3 9.24 -20.37 59.51
N ASP A 4 10.18 -21.19 59.04
CA ASP A 4 11.59 -20.80 58.86
C ASP A 4 11.84 -19.98 57.58
N VAL A 5 11.04 -20.18 56.52
CA VAL A 5 11.21 -19.48 55.24
C VAL A 5 10.89 -17.98 55.39
N THR A 6 10.04 -17.62 56.35
CA THR A 6 9.66 -16.23 56.61
C THR A 6 10.79 -15.39 57.23
N ARG A 7 11.82 -16.02 57.83
CA ARG A 7 12.94 -15.33 58.50
C ARG A 7 14.09 -14.92 57.58
N LEU A 8 14.17 -15.49 56.37
CA LEU A 8 15.19 -15.13 55.38
C LEU A 8 15.02 -13.69 54.88
N GLY A 9 16.13 -13.01 54.61
CA GLY A 9 16.16 -11.70 53.96
C GLY A 9 15.59 -11.76 52.53
N GLN A 10 15.21 -10.60 51.96
CA GLN A 10 14.62 -10.56 50.61
C GLN A 10 15.57 -11.13 49.53
N TRP A 11 16.87 -10.88 49.67
CA TRP A 11 17.91 -11.39 48.78
C TRP A 11 17.97 -12.93 48.79
N GLU A 12 18.05 -13.51 49.99
CA GLU A 12 18.13 -14.97 50.20
C GLU A 12 16.87 -15.68 49.70
N LYS A 13 15.70 -15.09 49.94
CA LYS A 13 14.42 -15.59 49.39
C LYS A 13 14.43 -15.61 47.87
N HIS A 14 14.89 -14.54 47.23
CA HIS A 14 14.92 -14.47 45.77
C HIS A 14 15.90 -15.49 45.16
N ARG A 15 17.10 -15.63 45.76
CA ARG A 15 18.11 -16.61 45.37
C ARG A 15 17.58 -18.05 45.48
N ALA A 16 16.92 -18.39 46.59
CA ALA A 16 16.29 -19.70 46.80
C ALA A 16 15.17 -20.00 45.79
N PHE A 17 14.31 -19.01 45.48
CA PHE A 17 13.24 -19.19 44.49
C PHE A 17 13.78 -19.41 43.06
N THR A 18 14.86 -18.73 42.69
CA THR A 18 15.50 -18.90 41.37
C THR A 18 16.11 -20.31 41.24
N LEU A 19 16.80 -20.79 42.29
CA LEU A 19 17.33 -22.16 42.35
C LEU A 19 16.23 -23.23 42.22
N LEU A 20 15.11 -23.06 42.93
CA LEU A 20 13.96 -23.97 42.87
C LEU A 20 13.26 -23.97 41.52
N ARG A 21 13.19 -22.82 40.84
CA ARG A 21 12.53 -22.71 39.53
C ARG A 21 13.31 -23.42 38.42
N TRP A 22 14.64 -23.34 38.47
CA TRP A 22 15.51 -24.03 37.52
C TRP A 22 15.54 -25.54 37.74
N THR A 23 15.70 -25.98 38.98
CA THR A 23 15.63 -27.41 39.33
C THR A 23 14.26 -28.02 39.00
N ALA A 24 13.16 -27.27 39.16
CA ALA A 24 11.82 -27.70 38.78
C ALA A 24 11.60 -27.84 37.26
N SER A 25 12.41 -27.14 36.45
CA SER A 25 12.30 -27.09 34.97
C SER A 25 13.31 -27.99 34.26
N ALA A 26 14.25 -28.57 34.99
CA ALA A 26 15.29 -29.42 34.43
C ALA A 26 14.74 -30.82 34.10
N LEU A 27 15.01 -31.29 32.88
CA LEU A 27 14.62 -32.62 32.40
C LEU A 27 15.52 -33.74 32.95
N ARG A 28 16.61 -33.38 33.62
CA ARG A 28 17.54 -34.25 34.34
C ARG A 28 18.02 -33.55 35.62
N PRO A 29 18.55 -34.29 36.60
CA PRO A 29 19.26 -33.67 37.72
C PRO A 29 20.42 -32.80 37.18
N LEU A 30 20.46 -31.53 37.61
CA LEU A 30 21.54 -30.56 37.35
C LEU A 30 22.63 -30.62 38.42
N THR A 31 23.89 -30.84 38.04
CA THR A 31 25.02 -30.84 38.98
C THR A 31 25.11 -29.52 39.75
N VAL A 32 25.72 -29.55 40.94
CA VAL A 32 25.92 -28.35 41.78
C VAL A 32 26.62 -27.23 40.98
N CYS A 33 27.57 -27.60 40.12
CA CYS A 33 28.26 -26.66 39.24
C CYS A 33 27.30 -25.97 38.25
N GLU A 34 26.42 -26.73 37.60
CA GLU A 34 25.42 -26.20 36.64
C GLU A 34 24.37 -25.31 37.32
N ILE A 35 24.03 -25.60 38.57
CA ILE A 35 23.12 -24.79 39.38
C ILE A 35 23.77 -23.46 39.74
N THR A 36 25.04 -23.47 40.17
CA THR A 36 25.81 -22.28 40.53
C THR A 36 26.03 -21.37 39.32
N GLU A 37 26.42 -21.91 38.16
CA GLU A 37 26.55 -21.15 36.92
C GLU A 37 25.22 -20.50 36.48
N ALA A 38 24.10 -21.22 36.60
CA ALA A 38 22.80 -20.70 36.23
C ALA A 38 22.32 -19.53 37.11
N VAL A 39 22.74 -19.50 38.38
CA VAL A 39 22.46 -18.36 39.28
C VAL A 39 23.28 -17.13 38.90
N LEU A 40 24.51 -17.33 38.42
CA LEU A 40 25.43 -16.24 38.04
C LEU A 40 25.06 -15.58 36.70
N VAL A 41 24.41 -16.31 35.78
CA VAL A 41 24.08 -15.80 34.43
C VAL A 41 22.85 -14.87 34.42
N VAL A 42 22.00 -14.90 35.45
CA VAL A 42 20.82 -14.03 35.54
C VAL A 42 21.20 -12.71 36.24
N GLN A 43 21.86 -11.83 35.49
CA GLN A 43 22.08 -10.39 35.72
C GLN A 43 22.21 -9.89 37.17
N PHE A 44 23.45 -9.67 37.63
CA PHE A 44 23.81 -8.49 38.42
C PHE A 44 25.22 -8.03 38.03
N GLU A 45 25.36 -6.76 37.62
CA GLU A 45 26.63 -6.10 37.27
C GLU A 45 27.50 -5.76 38.50
N ASP A 46 27.08 -6.12 39.72
CA ASP A 46 27.79 -5.82 40.98
C ASP A 46 27.86 -7.05 41.91
N LEU A 47 28.48 -8.14 41.45
CA LEU A 47 28.93 -9.21 42.35
C LEU A 47 30.44 -9.00 42.63
N PRO A 48 30.88 -8.86 43.90
CA PRO A 48 32.30 -8.88 44.20
C PRO A 48 32.81 -10.28 43.86
N VAL A 49 33.51 -10.38 42.72
CA VAL A 49 34.15 -11.63 42.25
C VAL A 49 35.13 -12.16 43.31
N ASP A 50 35.61 -11.27 44.19
CA ASP A 50 36.53 -11.57 45.29
C ASP A 50 35.90 -12.37 46.46
N ASP A 51 34.57 -12.52 46.53
CA ASP A 51 33.87 -13.31 47.56
C ASP A 51 33.44 -14.72 47.06
N LEU A 52 33.88 -15.12 45.87
CA LEU A 52 33.64 -16.49 45.38
C LEU A 52 34.64 -17.46 46.03
N PRO A 53 34.20 -18.64 46.50
CA PRO A 53 35.12 -19.66 46.98
C PRO A 53 35.95 -20.21 45.81
N ASP A 54 37.25 -20.41 46.04
CA ASP A 54 38.19 -20.93 45.03
C ASP A 54 37.84 -22.36 44.58
N ALA A 55 37.08 -23.11 45.38
CA ALA A 55 36.54 -24.43 45.05
C ALA A 55 35.20 -24.66 45.75
N VAL A 56 34.30 -25.39 45.09
CA VAL A 56 33.03 -25.85 45.67
C VAL A 56 33.29 -27.16 46.39
N ASP A 57 33.48 -27.11 47.70
CA ASP A 57 33.70 -28.26 48.58
C ASP A 57 32.44 -28.61 49.39
N ASP A 58 32.51 -29.72 50.15
CA ASP A 58 31.38 -30.23 50.93
C ASP A 58 30.89 -29.21 51.98
N ASP A 59 31.79 -28.38 52.51
CA ASP A 59 31.45 -27.30 53.46
C ASP A 59 30.65 -26.17 52.80
N TYR A 60 30.97 -25.79 51.55
CA TYR A 60 30.18 -24.82 50.78
C TYR A 60 28.77 -25.35 50.46
N VAL A 61 28.65 -26.64 50.15
CA VAL A 61 27.35 -27.28 49.85
C VAL A 61 26.44 -27.29 51.09
N ASP A 62 26.99 -27.68 52.24
CA ASP A 62 26.22 -27.75 53.49
C ASP A 62 25.79 -26.34 53.99
N SER A 63 26.66 -25.34 53.85
CA SER A 63 26.43 -23.98 54.38
C SER A 63 25.56 -23.08 53.48
N GLU A 64 25.68 -23.16 52.16
CA GLU A 64 24.98 -22.23 51.25
C GLU A 64 23.76 -22.88 50.57
N ILE A 65 23.84 -24.15 50.20
CA ILE A 65 22.75 -24.81 49.45
C ILE A 65 21.78 -25.50 50.40
N ILE A 66 22.29 -26.32 51.32
CA ILE A 66 21.45 -27.09 52.25
C ILE A 66 20.88 -26.20 53.36
N SER A 67 21.64 -25.24 53.90
CA SER A 67 21.12 -24.27 54.88
C SER A 67 19.96 -23.41 54.34
N LEU A 68 20.06 -22.90 53.11
CA LEU A 68 19.06 -22.00 52.51
C LEU A 68 17.83 -22.74 51.96
N CYS A 69 18.03 -23.93 51.38
CA CYS A 69 16.95 -24.69 50.74
C CYS A 69 16.43 -25.86 51.61
N GLY A 70 17.14 -26.23 52.68
CA GLY A 70 16.81 -27.34 53.57
C GLY A 70 15.41 -27.26 54.19
N PRO A 71 14.92 -26.09 54.66
CA PRO A 71 13.54 -25.96 55.14
C PRO A 71 12.47 -26.15 54.05
N LEU A 72 12.87 -26.05 52.78
CA LEU A 72 12.01 -26.18 51.60
C LEU A 72 12.10 -27.56 50.94
N LEU A 73 12.97 -28.44 51.44
CA LEU A 73 13.27 -29.76 50.89
C LEU A 73 13.02 -30.82 51.97
N GLU A 74 12.16 -31.78 51.69
CA GLU A 74 11.96 -32.93 52.57
C GLU A 74 13.04 -33.98 52.25
N VAL A 75 14.05 -34.14 53.13
CA VAL A 75 15.08 -35.18 52.96
C VAL A 75 14.50 -36.51 53.47
N ARG A 76 14.28 -37.48 52.57
CA ARG A 76 13.76 -38.82 52.91
C ARG A 76 14.78 -39.90 52.56
N ASN A 77 14.97 -40.84 53.49
CA ASN A 77 16.06 -41.84 53.49
C ASN A 77 15.74 -43.16 52.77
N ASP A 78 14.58 -43.30 52.10
CA ASP A 78 14.19 -44.54 51.43
C ASP A 78 13.97 -44.32 49.91
N PRO A 79 14.81 -44.91 49.04
CA PRO A 79 14.73 -44.75 47.59
C PRO A 79 13.65 -45.59 46.89
N THR A 80 12.81 -46.36 47.60
CA THR A 80 11.93 -47.38 46.97
C THR A 80 10.42 -47.10 46.99
N ASP A 81 9.95 -45.94 47.47
CA ASP A 81 8.51 -45.56 47.41
C ASP A 81 8.12 -45.08 45.99
N PRO A 82 7.23 -45.79 45.24
CA PRO A 82 6.90 -45.46 43.86
C PRO A 82 5.80 -44.40 43.71
N SER A 83 5.27 -43.83 44.80
CA SER A 83 4.06 -43.00 44.76
C SER A 83 4.27 -41.51 44.42
N VAL A 84 5.49 -41.03 44.15
CA VAL A 84 5.75 -39.59 43.91
C VAL A 84 6.77 -39.32 42.79
N GLY A 85 6.45 -38.33 41.94
CA GLY A 85 7.12 -38.07 40.66
C GLY A 85 8.58 -37.62 40.70
N ARG A 86 9.29 -37.96 39.61
CA ARG A 86 10.69 -37.68 39.26
C ARG A 86 11.14 -36.24 39.59
N ARG A 87 11.62 -35.97 40.80
CA ARG A 87 12.45 -34.81 41.13
C ARG A 87 13.43 -35.16 42.26
N THR A 88 14.68 -34.70 42.10
CA THR A 88 15.76 -34.46 43.10
C THR A 88 16.96 -35.43 43.18
N PHE A 89 18.09 -34.85 43.61
CA PHE A 89 19.50 -35.27 43.62
C PHE A 89 19.86 -36.40 44.59
N PHE A 90 20.90 -37.18 44.26
CA PHE A 90 21.51 -38.19 45.15
C PHE A 90 22.91 -37.74 45.61
N GLY A 91 23.13 -37.78 46.93
CA GLY A 91 24.45 -37.70 47.56
C GLY A 91 25.17 -39.05 47.55
N ALA A 92 26.50 -39.01 47.47
CA ALA A 92 27.35 -40.18 47.36
C ALA A 92 27.38 -41.01 48.66
N GLY A 93 27.04 -42.29 48.56
CA GLY A 93 27.37 -43.30 49.56
C GLY A 93 26.23 -44.29 49.84
N GLY A 94 26.41 -45.56 49.45
CA GLY A 94 25.53 -46.65 49.88
C GLY A 94 25.51 -47.83 48.91
N SER A 95 26.14 -48.93 49.32
CA SER A 95 26.28 -50.20 48.60
C SER A 95 25.01 -51.06 48.55
N CYS A 96 24.85 -51.78 47.44
CA CYS A 96 24.26 -53.13 47.23
C CYS A 96 22.86 -53.45 47.79
N ILE A 97 21.98 -53.96 46.92
CA ILE A 97 21.36 -55.31 46.98
C ILE A 97 20.67 -55.60 45.62
N GLN A 98 20.86 -56.82 45.12
CA GLN A 98 20.18 -57.42 43.96
C GLN A 98 18.78 -57.92 44.37
N ASP A 99 17.77 -57.84 43.50
CA ASP A 99 17.23 -59.02 42.79
C ASP A 99 15.84 -58.79 42.14
N SER A 100 15.72 -59.37 40.93
CA SER A 100 14.56 -59.97 40.27
C SER A 100 13.26 -59.18 40.05
N HIS A 101 12.97 -58.82 38.78
CA HIS A 101 11.67 -59.03 38.11
C HIS A 101 11.76 -58.76 36.58
N SER A 102 12.25 -59.75 35.82
CA SER A 102 12.63 -59.58 34.39
C SER A 102 11.53 -59.95 33.37
N SER A 103 10.24 -59.85 33.69
CA SER A 103 9.18 -60.19 32.73
C SER A 103 8.09 -59.14 32.54
N ASP A 104 7.82 -58.29 33.54
CA ASP A 104 6.85 -57.20 33.41
C ASP A 104 7.50 -55.90 32.88
N GLU A 105 8.78 -55.64 33.19
CA GLU A 105 9.52 -54.48 32.67
C GLU A 105 9.73 -54.52 31.15
N GLU A 106 9.93 -55.71 30.55
CA GLU A 106 10.05 -55.82 29.10
C GLU A 106 8.72 -55.48 28.39
N LEU A 107 7.58 -55.81 29.00
CA LEU A 107 6.26 -55.51 28.46
C LEU A 107 5.92 -54.01 28.58
N GLU A 108 6.27 -53.38 29.70
CA GLU A 108 6.10 -51.94 29.90
C GLU A 108 7.05 -51.12 29.01
N MET A 109 8.31 -51.55 28.86
CA MET A 109 9.32 -50.91 28.01
C MET A 109 8.92 -50.98 26.53
N THR A 110 8.44 -52.13 26.05
CA THR A 110 7.97 -52.29 24.66
C THR A 110 6.71 -51.48 24.39
N THR A 111 5.79 -51.41 25.36
CA THR A 111 4.59 -50.56 25.28
C THR A 111 4.97 -49.07 25.27
N PHE A 112 5.91 -48.64 26.11
CA PHE A 112 6.40 -47.27 26.16
C PHE A 112 7.12 -46.85 24.86
N ILE A 113 7.94 -47.73 24.29
CA ILE A 113 8.60 -47.52 22.99
C ILE A 113 7.56 -47.44 21.87
N SER A 114 6.56 -48.32 21.85
CA SER A 114 5.49 -48.32 20.85
C SER A 114 4.62 -47.05 20.90
N VAL A 115 4.24 -46.61 22.09
CA VAL A 115 3.48 -45.37 22.31
C VAL A 115 4.32 -44.15 21.90
N SER A 116 5.60 -44.12 22.27
CA SER A 116 6.53 -43.04 21.89
C SER A 116 6.73 -42.98 20.38
N LEU A 117 6.93 -44.13 19.72
CA LEU A 117 7.09 -44.21 18.27
C LEU A 117 5.82 -43.76 17.55
N SER A 118 4.65 -44.18 18.05
CA SER A 118 3.34 -43.76 17.52
C SER A 118 3.11 -42.25 17.69
N LEU A 119 3.52 -41.68 18.84
CA LEU A 119 3.45 -40.25 19.09
C LEU A 119 4.39 -39.47 18.15
N TRP A 120 5.62 -39.92 17.97
CA TRP A 120 6.57 -39.30 17.03
C TRP A 120 6.11 -39.42 15.57
N LEU A 121 5.51 -40.55 15.17
CA LEU A 121 4.90 -40.70 13.86
C LEU A 121 3.68 -39.80 13.69
N PHE A 122 2.84 -39.64 14.71
CA PHE A 122 1.70 -38.74 14.68
C PHE A 122 2.14 -37.27 14.61
N ILE A 123 3.14 -36.88 15.40
CA ILE A 123 3.73 -35.53 15.35
C ILE A 123 4.37 -35.31 13.97
N GLY A 124 5.16 -36.26 13.48
CA GLY A 124 5.79 -36.20 12.16
C GLY A 124 4.76 -36.08 11.04
N ALA A 125 3.69 -36.86 11.08
CA ALA A 125 2.59 -36.80 10.12
C ALA A 125 1.79 -35.49 10.24
N SER A 126 1.57 -34.99 11.45
CA SER A 126 0.88 -33.72 11.72
C SER A 126 1.70 -32.53 11.23
N VAL A 127 3.02 -32.55 11.46
CA VAL A 127 3.96 -31.55 10.94
C VAL A 127 4.01 -31.64 9.42
N LEU A 128 4.12 -32.84 8.84
CA LEU A 128 4.12 -33.03 7.39
C LEU A 128 2.79 -32.55 6.76
N TYR A 129 1.66 -32.85 7.39
CA TYR A 129 0.34 -32.35 6.97
C TYR A 129 0.27 -30.82 7.08
N ALA A 130 0.68 -30.25 8.21
CA ALA A 130 0.73 -28.81 8.43
C ALA A 130 1.67 -28.10 7.44
N LEU A 131 2.72 -28.76 6.95
CA LEU A 131 3.60 -28.25 5.90
C LEU A 131 2.95 -28.39 4.51
N LEU A 132 2.30 -29.51 4.19
CA LEU A 132 1.80 -29.77 2.82
C LEU A 132 0.46 -29.11 2.50
N VAL A 133 -0.32 -28.69 3.49
CA VAL A 133 -1.69 -28.18 3.35
C VAL A 133 -1.80 -26.67 3.04
N PRO A 134 -1.00 -25.75 3.61
CA PRO A 134 -1.21 -24.32 3.48
C PRO A 134 -1.36 -23.82 2.04
N GLY A 135 -0.56 -24.36 1.12
CA GLY A 135 -0.59 -23.99 -0.30
C GLY A 135 -1.71 -24.64 -1.12
N ARG A 136 -2.47 -25.60 -0.57
CA ARG A 136 -3.55 -26.29 -1.29
C ARG A 136 -4.81 -25.43 -1.32
N ARG A 137 -5.45 -25.37 -2.50
CA ARG A 137 -6.75 -24.71 -2.67
C ARG A 137 -7.87 -25.57 -2.06
N GLU A 138 -8.71 -24.97 -1.24
CA GLU A 138 -9.88 -25.62 -0.66
C GLU A 138 -10.96 -25.88 -1.73
N LYS A 139 -11.74 -26.95 -1.55
CA LYS A 139 -12.74 -27.43 -2.54
C LYS A 139 -13.81 -26.39 -2.89
N ASN A 140 -14.19 -25.55 -1.93
CA ASN A 140 -15.28 -24.58 -2.08
C ASN A 140 -14.81 -23.21 -2.59
N LEU A 141 -13.50 -23.00 -2.76
CA LEU A 141 -12.98 -21.78 -3.37
C LEU A 141 -13.30 -21.74 -4.88
N PRO A 142 -13.31 -20.54 -5.49
CA PRO A 142 -13.28 -20.39 -6.93
C PRO A 142 -12.11 -21.19 -7.55
N HIS A 143 -12.30 -21.71 -8.77
CA HIS A 143 -11.25 -22.42 -9.50
C HIS A 143 -10.07 -21.49 -9.84
N GLY A 144 -9.00 -22.01 -10.44
CA GLY A 144 -7.85 -21.19 -10.80
C GLY A 144 -6.61 -22.04 -11.14
N PRO A 145 -5.44 -21.42 -11.33
CA PRO A 145 -4.21 -22.11 -11.66
C PRO A 145 -3.81 -23.19 -10.63
N PRO A 146 -3.19 -24.30 -11.07
CA PRO A 146 -2.82 -25.40 -10.18
C PRO A 146 -1.80 -24.93 -9.12
N THR A 147 -2.00 -25.37 -7.89
CA THR A 147 -1.20 -25.00 -6.71
C THR A 147 -0.16 -26.07 -6.37
N LEU A 148 1.05 -25.65 -5.99
CA LEU A 148 2.03 -26.55 -5.37
C LEU A 148 1.84 -26.60 -3.84
N PRO A 149 2.23 -27.70 -3.17
CA PRO A 149 2.27 -27.76 -1.71
C PRO A 149 3.14 -26.62 -1.14
N ILE A 150 2.81 -26.13 0.05
CA ILE A 150 3.48 -25.01 0.76
C ILE A 150 3.32 -23.66 0.05
N ILE A 151 3.88 -23.50 -1.15
CA ILE A 151 4.02 -22.19 -1.83
C ILE A 151 2.79 -21.77 -2.66
N GLY A 152 1.88 -22.69 -2.97
CA GLY A 152 0.70 -22.42 -3.77
C GLY A 152 1.03 -22.02 -5.21
N ASN A 153 0.57 -20.85 -5.63
CA ASN A 153 0.76 -20.25 -6.96
C ASN A 153 1.99 -19.33 -7.04
N LEU A 154 2.78 -19.17 -5.98
CA LEU A 154 3.92 -18.23 -5.97
C LEU A 154 4.90 -18.44 -7.15
N HIS A 155 5.18 -19.71 -7.49
CA HIS A 155 6.03 -20.10 -8.63
C HIS A 155 5.50 -19.68 -10.02
N GLN A 156 4.22 -19.30 -10.13
CA GLN A 156 3.58 -18.85 -11.38
C GLN A 156 3.34 -17.33 -11.37
N MET A 157 3.57 -16.65 -10.26
CA MET A 157 3.35 -15.22 -10.14
C MET A 157 4.47 -14.49 -10.86
N PRO A 158 4.15 -13.60 -11.83
CA PRO A 158 5.17 -12.78 -12.45
C PRO A 158 5.69 -11.74 -11.44
N THR A 159 6.97 -11.37 -11.58
CA THR A 159 7.58 -10.30 -10.77
C THR A 159 7.26 -8.91 -11.32
N HIS A 160 6.87 -8.82 -12.59
CA HIS A 160 6.56 -7.56 -13.28
C HIS A 160 5.21 -7.64 -14.00
N HIS A 161 4.50 -6.51 -14.08
CA HIS A 161 3.25 -6.35 -14.82
C HIS A 161 2.21 -7.44 -14.50
N VAL A 162 2.04 -7.72 -13.20
CA VAL A 162 1.16 -8.78 -12.68
C VAL A 162 -0.24 -8.75 -13.31
N TYR A 163 -0.77 -7.56 -13.55
CA TYR A 163 -2.07 -7.34 -14.15
C TYR A 163 -2.25 -8.00 -15.53
N VAL A 164 -1.20 -8.11 -16.35
CA VAL A 164 -1.27 -8.78 -17.66
C VAL A 164 -1.51 -10.27 -17.48
N LYS A 165 -0.79 -10.91 -16.54
CA LYS A 165 -0.99 -12.33 -16.24
C LYS A 165 -2.35 -12.61 -15.61
N LEU A 166 -2.84 -11.70 -14.76
CA LEU A 166 -4.20 -11.81 -14.22
C LEU A 166 -5.25 -11.69 -15.34
N ALA A 167 -5.09 -10.80 -16.31
CA ALA A 167 -6.00 -10.71 -17.46
C ALA A 167 -5.94 -11.96 -18.36
N GLU A 168 -4.77 -12.55 -18.56
CA GLU A 168 -4.63 -13.86 -19.23
C GLU A 168 -5.40 -14.95 -18.47
N TRP A 169 -5.25 -15.02 -17.14
CA TRP A 169 -5.95 -16.00 -16.31
C TRP A 169 -7.45 -15.78 -16.24
N ALA A 170 -7.94 -14.54 -16.32
CA ALA A 170 -9.36 -14.25 -16.43
C ALA A 170 -9.97 -14.94 -17.68
N ARG A 171 -9.28 -14.88 -18.82
CA ARG A 171 -9.72 -15.58 -20.05
C ARG A 171 -9.71 -17.11 -19.91
N LYS A 172 -8.82 -17.66 -19.08
CA LYS A 172 -8.65 -19.12 -18.90
C LYS A 172 -9.56 -19.72 -17.82
N TYR A 173 -9.73 -19.03 -16.70
CA TYR A 173 -10.44 -19.53 -15.52
C TYR A 173 -11.80 -18.85 -15.29
N GLY A 174 -12.13 -17.85 -16.11
CA GLY A 174 -13.39 -17.11 -16.07
C GLY A 174 -13.37 -15.90 -15.14
N ASP A 175 -14.57 -15.38 -14.88
CA ASP A 175 -14.80 -14.10 -14.21
C ASP A 175 -14.39 -14.06 -12.74
N MET A 176 -14.31 -15.23 -12.08
CA MET A 176 -13.93 -15.38 -10.68
C MET A 176 -13.00 -16.57 -10.51
N TYR A 177 -11.78 -16.30 -10.03
CA TYR A 177 -10.81 -17.36 -9.76
C TYR A 177 -9.97 -17.05 -8.53
N SER A 178 -9.34 -18.08 -7.95
CA SER A 178 -8.54 -17.94 -6.73
C SER A 178 -7.08 -18.29 -6.95
N LEU A 179 -6.22 -17.65 -6.16
CA LEU A 179 -4.78 -17.90 -6.06
C LEU A 179 -4.44 -18.19 -4.60
N LYS A 180 -3.43 -19.03 -4.38
CA LYS A 180 -2.84 -19.32 -3.08
C LYS A 180 -1.41 -18.80 -3.05
N VAL A 181 -1.05 -18.04 -2.02
CA VAL A 181 0.35 -17.65 -1.76
C VAL A 181 0.65 -17.99 -0.31
N GLY A 182 1.41 -19.06 -0.09
CA GLY A 182 1.48 -19.67 1.24
C GLY A 182 0.07 -20.10 1.70
N SER A 183 -0.30 -19.72 2.92
CA SER A 183 -1.65 -19.88 3.47
C SER A 183 -2.65 -18.82 3.01
N THR A 184 -2.20 -17.76 2.33
CA THR A 184 -3.06 -16.63 1.97
C THR A 184 -3.91 -16.96 0.75
N THR A 185 -5.22 -16.74 0.86
CA THR A 185 -6.17 -16.85 -0.24
C THR A 185 -6.35 -15.50 -0.91
N THR A 186 -6.13 -15.44 -2.22
CA THR A 186 -6.41 -14.27 -3.05
C THR A 186 -7.49 -14.61 -4.06
N ILE A 187 -8.51 -13.77 -4.19
CA ILE A 187 -9.63 -13.93 -5.14
C ILE A 187 -9.54 -12.81 -6.16
N ILE A 188 -9.57 -13.16 -7.44
CA ILE A 188 -9.56 -12.21 -8.54
C ILE A 188 -10.98 -12.09 -9.10
N LEU A 189 -11.44 -10.85 -9.28
CA LEU A 189 -12.76 -10.54 -9.85
C LEU A 189 -12.58 -9.81 -11.19
N SER A 190 -13.06 -10.40 -12.27
CA SER A 190 -12.83 -9.93 -13.64
C SER A 190 -14.12 -9.59 -14.41
N SER A 191 -15.29 -9.58 -13.76
CA SER A 191 -16.54 -9.14 -14.38
C SER A 191 -17.26 -8.05 -13.60
N ARG A 192 -17.98 -7.20 -14.34
CA ARG A 192 -18.69 -6.03 -13.79
C ARG A 192 -19.74 -6.43 -12.75
N ARG A 193 -20.48 -7.52 -13.01
CA ARG A 193 -21.47 -8.08 -12.09
C ARG A 193 -20.83 -8.41 -10.74
N LEU A 194 -19.73 -9.17 -10.75
CA LEU A 194 -19.05 -9.60 -9.53
C LEU A 194 -18.43 -8.44 -8.77
N VAL A 195 -17.81 -7.49 -9.46
CA VAL A 195 -17.27 -6.26 -8.84
C VAL A 195 -18.39 -5.50 -8.13
N LYS A 196 -19.53 -5.31 -8.78
CA LYS A 196 -20.68 -4.65 -8.16
C LYS A 196 -21.26 -5.44 -6.99
N GLU A 197 -21.41 -6.74 -7.13
CA GLU A 197 -21.98 -7.61 -6.09
C GLU A 197 -21.10 -7.67 -4.85
N VAL A 198 -19.79 -7.84 -5.02
CA VAL A 198 -18.84 -8.06 -3.93
C VAL A 198 -18.30 -6.74 -3.37
N LEU A 199 -17.93 -5.80 -4.24
CA LEU A 199 -17.15 -4.64 -3.82
C LEU A 199 -18.00 -3.36 -3.66
N GLU A 200 -19.16 -3.27 -4.31
CA GLU A 200 -20.09 -2.14 -4.13
C GLU A 200 -21.21 -2.49 -3.15
N ARG A 201 -22.04 -3.51 -3.47
CA ARG A 201 -23.18 -3.91 -2.63
C ARG A 201 -22.74 -4.39 -1.24
N LYS A 202 -21.63 -5.14 -1.18
CA LYS A 202 -21.03 -5.62 0.08
C LYS A 202 -19.81 -4.79 0.51
N SER A 203 -19.75 -3.51 0.12
CA SER A 203 -18.62 -2.62 0.41
C SER A 203 -18.26 -2.47 1.89
N ALA A 204 -19.19 -2.75 2.81
CA ALA A 204 -18.92 -2.71 4.24
C ALA A 204 -17.89 -3.74 4.69
N ILE A 205 -18.04 -4.96 4.19
CA ILE A 205 -17.23 -6.12 4.57
C ILE A 205 -16.05 -6.32 3.62
N THR A 206 -16.01 -5.62 2.49
CA THR A 206 -14.88 -5.62 1.55
C THR A 206 -14.02 -4.36 1.64
N ALA A 207 -14.29 -3.43 2.56
CA ALA A 207 -13.49 -2.22 2.73
C ALA A 207 -12.15 -2.44 3.45
N GLY A 208 -11.83 -3.65 3.93
CA GLY A 208 -10.56 -3.94 4.59
C GLY A 208 -9.36 -3.80 3.64
N ARG A 209 -8.15 -3.71 4.20
CA ARG A 209 -6.88 -3.77 3.45
C ARG A 209 -6.04 -4.95 3.94
N PRO A 210 -5.31 -5.66 3.06
CA PRO A 210 -4.36 -6.67 3.51
C PRO A 210 -3.36 -6.04 4.48
N SER A 211 -3.19 -6.66 5.64
CA SER A 211 -2.32 -6.17 6.71
C SER A 211 -0.87 -6.47 6.35
N SER A 212 -0.01 -5.46 6.44
CA SER A 212 1.45 -5.61 6.39
C SER A 212 2.00 -4.99 7.65
N TYR A 213 2.51 -5.81 8.57
CA TYR A 213 3.03 -5.32 9.86
C TYR A 213 4.13 -4.27 9.66
N ALA A 214 5.04 -4.50 8.70
CA ALA A 214 6.10 -3.55 8.41
C ALA A 214 5.55 -2.21 7.90
N LEU A 215 4.66 -2.23 6.91
CA LEU A 215 4.10 -0.99 6.35
C LEU A 215 3.19 -0.28 7.35
N GLU A 216 2.30 -1.02 8.01
CA GLU A 216 1.28 -0.47 8.89
C GLU A 216 1.87 0.02 10.22
N ASN A 217 2.72 -0.77 10.88
CA ASN A 217 3.16 -0.49 12.24
C ASN A 217 4.53 0.20 12.31
N LEU A 218 5.49 -0.24 11.49
CA LEU A 218 6.85 0.27 11.56
C LEU A 218 6.99 1.56 10.75
N VAL A 219 6.49 1.52 9.53
CA VAL A 219 6.69 2.56 8.52
C VAL A 219 5.68 3.70 8.66
N PHE A 220 4.38 3.40 8.51
CA PHE A 220 3.34 4.43 8.45
C PHE A 220 2.70 4.73 9.81
N LYS A 221 2.98 3.90 10.82
CA LYS A 221 2.41 3.99 12.18
C LYS A 221 0.88 4.17 12.17
N GLY A 222 0.21 3.49 11.23
CA GLY A 222 -1.24 3.53 11.06
C GLY A 222 -1.82 4.79 10.41
N HIS A 223 -1.00 5.70 9.85
CA HIS A 223 -1.45 7.00 9.33
C HIS A 223 -1.52 7.10 7.80
N PHE A 224 -0.99 6.12 7.05
CA PHE A 224 -1.07 6.15 5.59
C PHE A 224 -2.45 5.76 5.08
N MET A 225 -3.18 6.75 4.59
CA MET A 225 -4.61 6.67 4.28
C MET A 225 -4.99 5.53 3.32
N LEU A 226 -4.09 5.18 2.40
CA LEU A 226 -4.34 4.18 1.37
C LEU A 226 -4.54 2.76 1.94
N ILE A 227 -3.75 2.42 2.97
CA ILE A 227 -3.74 1.07 3.58
C ILE A 227 -4.41 1.04 4.96
N GLN A 228 -4.81 2.19 5.50
CA GLN A 228 -5.58 2.28 6.76
C GLN A 228 -6.82 1.41 6.73
N GLN A 229 -7.11 0.72 7.84
CA GLN A 229 -8.33 -0.08 8.00
C GLN A 229 -9.59 0.81 8.15
N PRO A 230 -10.78 0.33 7.74
CA PRO A 230 -12.00 1.15 7.71
C PRO A 230 -12.60 1.45 9.10
N ASP A 231 -12.23 0.67 10.10
CA ASP A 231 -12.57 0.87 11.51
C ASP A 231 -11.71 1.97 12.18
N ASN A 232 -10.54 2.30 11.61
CA ASN A 232 -9.73 3.41 12.07
C ASN A 232 -10.50 4.74 11.95
N PRO A 233 -10.75 5.47 13.06
CA PRO A 233 -11.45 6.75 13.04
C PRO A 233 -10.78 7.79 12.14
N MET A 234 -9.44 7.78 12.06
CA MET A 234 -8.68 8.69 11.21
C MET A 234 -9.00 8.52 9.74
N TYR A 235 -9.23 7.29 9.28
CA TYR A 235 -9.62 7.04 7.90
C TYR A 235 -10.91 7.78 7.53
N ARG A 236 -11.91 7.75 8.42
CA ARG A 236 -13.21 8.41 8.18
C ARG A 236 -13.08 9.94 8.23
N ILE A 237 -12.31 10.46 9.18
CA ILE A 237 -12.05 11.90 9.32
C ILE A 237 -11.32 12.42 8.09
N SER A 238 -10.22 11.76 7.68
CA SER A 238 -9.44 12.12 6.49
C SER A 238 -10.33 12.15 5.24
N ARG A 239 -11.16 11.12 5.02
CA ARG A 239 -12.09 11.10 3.87
C ARG A 239 -13.15 12.18 3.93
N LYS A 240 -13.71 12.48 5.11
CA LYS A 240 -14.67 13.59 5.28
C LYS A 240 -14.03 14.92 4.87
N LEU A 241 -12.82 15.19 5.37
CA LEU A 241 -12.08 16.42 5.06
C LEU A 241 -11.76 16.55 3.57
N LEU A 242 -11.27 15.46 2.94
CA LEU A 242 -10.99 15.45 1.51
C LEU A 242 -12.23 15.70 0.67
N HIS A 243 -13.36 15.04 1.00
CA HIS A 243 -14.61 15.27 0.30
C HIS A 243 -15.12 16.70 0.47
N GLN A 244 -14.94 17.30 1.65
CA GLN A 244 -15.33 18.69 1.90
C GLN A 244 -14.47 19.66 1.09
N TYR A 245 -13.16 19.43 0.98
CA TYR A 245 -12.23 20.38 0.36
C TYR A 245 -12.03 20.17 -1.16
N PHE A 246 -12.09 18.93 -1.63
CA PHE A 246 -11.93 18.54 -3.03
C PHE A 246 -13.24 18.01 -3.65
N GLY A 247 -14.38 18.27 -3.02
CA GLY A 247 -15.70 18.02 -3.59
C GLY A 247 -16.12 19.09 -4.59
N ASP A 248 -17.16 18.79 -5.39
CA ASP A 248 -17.64 19.63 -6.50
C ASP A 248 -17.79 21.11 -6.11
N SER A 249 -18.46 21.40 -4.98
CA SER A 249 -18.70 22.79 -4.57
C SER A 249 -17.43 23.59 -4.29
N MET A 250 -16.38 22.97 -3.75
CA MET A 250 -15.14 23.71 -3.46
C MET A 250 -14.30 23.87 -4.71
N ILE A 251 -14.29 22.86 -5.58
CA ILE A 251 -13.57 22.97 -6.85
C ILE A 251 -14.15 24.09 -7.69
N ASP A 252 -15.47 24.11 -7.87
CA ASP A 252 -16.15 25.08 -8.72
C ASP A 252 -16.03 26.52 -8.19
N LYS A 253 -15.92 26.70 -6.86
CA LYS A 253 -15.81 28.02 -6.24
C LYS A 253 -14.38 28.55 -6.14
N SER A 254 -13.41 27.69 -5.85
CA SER A 254 -12.07 28.13 -5.41
C SER A 254 -10.92 27.55 -6.21
N HIS A 255 -11.04 26.32 -6.74
CA HIS A 255 -9.90 25.63 -7.35
C HIS A 255 -9.86 25.76 -8.88
N LEU A 256 -10.99 26.01 -9.54
CA LEU A 256 -11.05 26.18 -11.01
C LEU A 256 -10.07 27.25 -11.53
N PRO A 257 -9.95 28.45 -10.94
CA PRO A 257 -8.99 29.44 -11.43
C PRO A 257 -7.53 28.97 -11.34
N ILE A 258 -7.20 28.15 -10.33
CA ILE A 258 -5.87 27.57 -10.17
C ILE A 258 -5.64 26.48 -11.21
N LEU A 259 -6.62 25.58 -11.41
CA LEU A 259 -6.57 24.55 -12.46
C LEU A 259 -6.35 25.16 -13.84
N GLU A 260 -7.14 26.18 -14.20
CA GLU A 260 -7.07 26.82 -15.50
C GLU A 260 -5.74 27.55 -15.72
N ALA A 261 -5.26 28.27 -14.70
CA ALA A 261 -3.96 28.94 -14.75
C ALA A 261 -2.81 27.93 -14.91
N GLU A 262 -2.78 26.87 -14.09
CA GLU A 262 -1.75 25.83 -14.18
C GLU A 262 -1.76 25.10 -15.52
N ALA A 263 -2.95 24.86 -16.09
CA ALA A 263 -3.10 24.23 -17.39
C ALA A 263 -2.73 25.17 -18.55
N THR A 264 -2.95 26.49 -18.39
CA THR A 264 -2.41 27.50 -19.32
C THR A 264 -0.88 27.51 -19.28
N GLN A 265 -0.27 27.40 -18.09
CA GLN A 265 1.18 27.22 -18.01
C GLN A 265 1.63 25.91 -18.68
N LEU A 266 0.91 24.80 -18.49
CA LEU A 266 1.23 23.52 -19.13
C LEU A 266 1.35 23.64 -20.65
N ILE A 267 0.36 24.24 -21.31
CA ILE A 267 0.42 24.43 -22.77
C ILE A 267 1.49 25.46 -23.18
N ARG A 268 1.79 26.46 -22.35
CA ARG A 268 2.93 27.36 -22.58
C ARG A 268 4.25 26.58 -22.51
N ASP A 269 4.41 25.70 -21.54
CA ASP A 269 5.64 24.94 -21.32
C ASP A 269 5.84 23.91 -22.44
N PHE A 270 4.78 23.22 -22.87
CA PHE A 270 4.83 22.34 -24.06
C PHE A 270 5.23 23.08 -25.34
N MET A 271 4.88 24.36 -25.46
CA MET A 271 5.23 25.19 -26.62
C MET A 271 6.69 25.69 -26.57
N VAL A 272 7.19 26.03 -25.38
CA VAL A 272 8.53 26.63 -25.20
C VAL A 272 9.61 25.57 -25.06
N ASP A 273 9.29 24.45 -24.42
CA ASP A 273 10.20 23.35 -24.13
C ASP A 273 9.50 22.00 -24.39
N PRO A 274 9.22 21.67 -25.66
CA PRO A 274 8.47 20.48 -26.04
C PRO A 274 9.20 19.17 -25.71
N ASP A 275 10.53 19.16 -25.59
CA ASP A 275 11.31 17.94 -25.37
C ASP A 275 11.12 17.33 -23.97
N HIS A 276 10.65 18.15 -23.02
CA HIS A 276 10.40 17.76 -21.62
C HIS A 276 8.90 17.76 -21.27
N PHE A 277 8.01 17.53 -22.25
CA PHE A 277 6.55 17.54 -22.05
C PHE A 277 6.09 16.62 -20.90
N GLU A 278 6.76 15.49 -20.67
CA GLU A 278 6.49 14.60 -19.54
C GLU A 278 6.71 15.29 -18.20
N HIS A 279 7.86 15.93 -18.02
CA HIS A 279 8.17 16.65 -16.80
C HIS A 279 7.23 17.85 -16.58
N HIS A 280 6.81 18.51 -17.66
CA HIS A 280 5.83 19.60 -17.60
C HIS A 280 4.45 19.12 -17.15
N ALA A 281 4.06 17.87 -17.47
CA ALA A 281 2.82 17.26 -16.98
C ALA A 281 2.88 16.91 -15.49
N HIS A 282 4.01 16.35 -15.01
CA HIS A 282 4.23 16.16 -13.58
C HIS A 282 4.22 17.49 -12.82
N ARG A 283 4.88 18.52 -13.37
CA ARG A 283 4.86 19.87 -12.80
C ARG A 283 3.45 20.44 -12.72
N TYR A 284 2.60 20.24 -13.73
CA TYR A 284 1.21 20.69 -13.69
C TYR A 284 0.45 20.06 -12.52
N ALA A 285 0.46 18.74 -12.44
CA ALA A 285 -0.28 18.01 -11.41
C ALA A 285 0.25 18.38 -10.01
N ASN A 286 1.57 18.43 -9.86
CA ASN A 286 2.22 18.80 -8.61
C ASN A 286 1.96 20.26 -8.21
N SER A 287 2.07 21.21 -9.15
CA SER A 287 1.86 22.63 -8.84
C SER A 287 0.43 22.88 -8.38
N PHE A 288 -0.55 22.24 -9.04
CA PHE A 288 -1.94 22.36 -8.66
C PHE A 288 -2.20 21.80 -7.25
N ILE A 289 -1.73 20.58 -6.95
CA ILE A 289 -1.98 19.96 -5.66
C ILE A 289 -1.19 20.66 -4.53
N MET A 290 0.03 21.14 -4.80
CA MET A 290 0.82 21.95 -3.86
C MET A 290 0.15 23.30 -3.58
N SER A 291 -0.39 23.98 -4.61
CA SER A 291 -1.05 25.28 -4.45
C SER A 291 -2.35 25.16 -3.64
N THR A 292 -3.13 24.10 -3.88
CA THR A 292 -4.36 23.85 -3.11
C THR A 292 -4.11 23.27 -1.72
N THR A 293 -3.02 22.51 -1.53
CA THR A 293 -2.73 21.87 -0.23
C THR A 293 -1.97 22.79 0.71
N TYR A 294 -0.90 23.43 0.24
CA TYR A 294 0.02 24.24 1.04
C TYR A 294 0.01 25.73 0.64
N GLY A 295 -0.57 26.08 -0.50
CA GLY A 295 -0.48 27.45 -1.02
C GLY A 295 0.88 27.79 -1.61
N ILE A 296 1.64 26.75 -1.96
CA ILE A 296 2.99 26.84 -2.52
C ILE A 296 2.92 26.36 -3.97
N ARG A 297 3.53 27.12 -4.87
CA ARG A 297 3.53 26.81 -6.29
C ARG A 297 4.78 26.05 -6.72
N THR A 298 4.66 25.28 -7.81
CA THR A 298 5.78 24.64 -8.49
C THR A 298 5.98 25.30 -9.87
N PRO A 299 6.83 26.34 -9.98
CA PRO A 299 6.93 27.14 -11.20
C PRO A 299 7.62 26.42 -12.37
N SER A 300 8.47 25.42 -12.10
CA SER A 300 9.25 24.71 -13.12
C SER A 300 9.34 23.22 -12.79
N HIS A 301 9.55 22.39 -13.80
CA HIS A 301 9.75 20.95 -13.59
C HIS A 301 11.05 20.60 -12.85
N ASN A 302 11.99 21.55 -12.77
CA ASN A 302 13.23 21.42 -12.00
C ASN A 302 13.13 22.01 -10.59
N THR A 303 11.94 22.45 -10.16
CA THR A 303 11.79 22.96 -8.79
C THR A 303 12.10 21.85 -7.79
N ALA A 304 12.98 22.14 -6.82
CA ALA A 304 13.61 21.08 -6.04
C ALA A 304 12.66 20.21 -5.23
N HIS A 305 11.55 20.76 -4.70
CA HIS A 305 10.58 19.92 -3.99
C HIS A 305 9.90 18.92 -4.93
N LEU A 306 9.66 19.26 -6.20
CA LEU A 306 9.14 18.32 -7.19
C LEU A 306 10.17 17.22 -7.49
N VAL A 307 11.44 17.59 -7.71
CA VAL A 307 12.53 16.63 -7.93
C VAL A 307 12.65 15.67 -6.74
N ALA A 308 12.55 16.20 -5.53
CA ALA A 308 12.62 15.40 -4.32
C ALA A 308 11.40 14.49 -4.18
N ILE A 309 10.17 14.98 -4.42
CA ILE A 309 8.94 14.18 -4.43
C ILE A 309 9.05 13.03 -5.42
N ASN A 310 9.43 13.28 -6.67
CA ASN A 310 9.55 12.24 -7.69
C ASN A 310 10.50 11.13 -7.25
N LYS A 311 11.69 11.49 -6.74
CA LYS A 311 12.67 10.53 -6.22
C LYS A 311 12.10 9.68 -5.09
N ILE A 312 11.28 10.26 -4.23
CA ILE A 312 10.68 9.55 -3.10
C ILE A 312 9.51 8.68 -3.53
N THR A 313 8.67 9.15 -4.45
CA THR A 313 7.53 8.39 -4.93
C THR A 313 8.02 7.16 -5.70
N GLU A 314 9.08 7.27 -6.51
CA GLU A 314 9.76 6.11 -7.12
C GLU A 314 10.23 5.10 -6.07
N GLN A 315 10.91 5.58 -5.02
CA GLN A 315 11.35 4.72 -3.93
C GLN A 315 10.17 4.05 -3.21
N THR A 316 9.12 4.81 -2.88
CA THR A 316 7.93 4.33 -2.15
C THR A 316 7.12 3.33 -2.97
N ALA A 317 6.97 3.56 -4.28
CA ALA A 317 6.28 2.66 -5.19
C ALA A 317 6.92 1.27 -5.21
N SER A 318 8.26 1.20 -5.14
CA SER A 318 8.98 -0.08 -5.07
C SER A 318 8.74 -0.87 -3.78
N LEU A 319 8.29 -0.22 -2.70
CA LEU A 319 8.06 -0.85 -1.38
C LEU A 319 6.65 -1.45 -1.22
N ILE A 320 5.70 -0.98 -2.02
CA ILE A 320 4.31 -1.46 -2.01
C ILE A 320 4.19 -2.75 -2.86
N VAL A 321 5.20 -3.05 -3.68
CA VAL A 321 5.29 -4.31 -4.44
C VAL A 321 5.52 -5.48 -3.47
N PRO A 322 4.70 -6.56 -3.53
CA PRO A 322 4.90 -7.73 -2.69
C PRO A 322 6.31 -8.33 -2.84
N GLY A 323 7.05 -8.43 -1.74
CA GLY A 323 8.38 -9.08 -1.69
C GLY A 323 9.57 -8.15 -1.44
N VAL A 324 9.37 -6.83 -1.40
CA VAL A 324 10.42 -5.85 -1.10
C VAL A 324 10.12 -5.19 0.26
N LEU A 325 10.79 -5.62 1.33
CA LEU A 325 10.72 -4.96 2.64
C LEU A 325 12.02 -4.18 2.87
N PRO A 326 12.01 -2.85 2.83
CA PRO A 326 13.17 -2.04 3.20
C PRO A 326 13.19 -1.77 4.72
N PRO A 327 14.34 -1.37 5.27
CA PRO A 327 14.43 -0.91 6.66
C PRO A 327 13.58 0.34 6.92
N VAL A 328 13.18 0.52 8.18
CA VAL A 328 12.13 1.44 8.68
C VAL A 328 12.45 2.93 8.46
N ASP A 329 13.68 3.29 8.10
CA ASP A 329 14.18 4.67 8.01
C ASP A 329 13.98 5.37 6.64
N ILE A 330 13.19 4.80 5.71
CA ILE A 330 13.21 5.19 4.28
C ILE A 330 11.90 5.85 3.83
N PHE A 331 11.44 6.92 4.50
CA PHE A 331 10.36 7.78 3.99
C PHE A 331 10.78 9.24 3.91
N PRO A 332 11.55 9.65 2.88
CA PRO A 332 12.04 11.01 2.78
C PRO A 332 10.94 12.05 2.44
N ILE A 333 9.73 11.62 2.02
CA ILE A 333 8.60 12.57 1.80
C ILE A 333 8.15 13.16 3.12
N LEU A 334 8.33 12.39 4.20
CA LEU A 334 8.12 12.85 5.57
C LEU A 334 9.22 13.79 6.05
N LYS A 335 10.33 13.98 5.32
CA LYS A 335 11.33 15.04 5.59
C LYS A 335 11.02 16.35 4.85
N LEU A 336 10.35 16.27 3.70
CA LEU A 336 9.95 17.45 2.91
C LEU A 336 8.63 18.06 3.40
N VAL A 337 7.67 17.23 3.76
CA VAL A 337 6.37 17.70 4.25
C VAL A 337 6.45 18.46 5.60
N PRO A 338 7.39 18.23 6.55
CA PRO A 338 7.51 19.01 7.79
C PRO A 338 7.92 20.44 7.51
N GLU A 339 8.90 20.63 6.63
CA GLU A 339 9.39 21.95 6.22
C GLU A 339 8.26 22.75 5.57
N ARG A 340 7.49 22.13 4.68
CA ARG A 340 6.35 22.79 4.02
C ARG A 340 5.19 23.06 4.97
N PHE A 341 4.96 22.19 5.95
CA PHE A 341 3.94 22.42 6.96
C PHE A 341 4.34 23.54 7.93
N LEU A 342 5.62 23.62 8.30
CA LEU A 342 6.19 24.74 9.04
C LEU A 342 6.11 26.04 8.23
N GLU A 343 6.41 26.00 6.93
CA GLU A 343 6.20 27.13 6.04
C GLU A 343 4.74 27.54 5.98
N VAL A 344 3.76 26.61 5.96
CA VAL A 344 2.34 26.97 6.06
C VAL A 344 2.04 27.70 7.37
N ILE A 345 2.59 27.23 8.50
CA ILE A 345 2.42 27.85 9.82
C ILE A 345 3.07 29.24 9.88
N GLU A 346 4.25 29.43 9.30
CA GLU A 346 4.93 30.73 9.23
C GLU A 346 4.25 31.67 8.23
N ARG A 347 3.88 31.19 7.03
CA ARG A 347 3.10 31.89 6.01
C ARG A 347 1.79 32.43 6.59
N ARG A 348 1.08 31.66 7.41
CA ARG A 348 -0.13 32.10 8.13
C ARG A 348 0.10 33.38 8.93
N LYS A 349 1.30 33.58 9.48
CA LYS A 349 1.66 34.77 10.27
C LYS A 349 2.01 35.99 9.41
N ILE A 350 2.43 35.77 8.16
CA ILE A 350 3.05 36.81 7.31
C ILE A 350 2.12 37.22 6.15
N LYS A 351 1.83 36.32 5.20
CA LYS A 351 1.03 36.57 3.97
C LYS A 351 0.76 35.26 3.22
N GLY A 352 -0.35 35.14 2.48
CA GLY A 352 -0.69 33.97 1.65
C GLY A 352 -2.17 33.57 1.76
N PRO A 353 -2.72 32.73 0.86
CA PRO A 353 -4.12 32.31 0.91
C PRO A 353 -4.36 31.42 2.13
N ARG A 354 -5.20 31.86 3.08
CA ARG A 354 -5.59 31.13 4.31
C ARG A 354 -6.71 30.11 4.10
N ASP A 355 -6.87 29.61 2.88
CA ASP A 355 -7.94 28.70 2.48
C ASP A 355 -7.40 27.44 1.81
N THR A 356 -6.19 26.99 2.19
CA THR A 356 -5.60 25.74 1.68
C THR A 356 -6.16 24.52 2.42
N PHE A 357 -5.92 23.32 1.89
CA PHE A 357 -6.29 22.09 2.61
C PHE A 357 -5.60 22.02 3.97
N ALA A 358 -4.29 22.29 4.05
CA ALA A 358 -3.56 22.30 5.31
C ALA A 358 -4.15 23.31 6.32
N ASP A 359 -4.56 24.49 5.84
CA ASP A 359 -5.24 25.49 6.67
C ASP A 359 -6.56 24.95 7.24
N LYS A 360 -7.38 24.28 6.42
CA LYS A 360 -8.65 23.68 6.87
C LYS A 360 -8.45 22.59 7.92
N VAL A 361 -7.41 21.79 7.78
CA VAL A 361 -7.09 20.75 8.77
C VAL A 361 -6.61 21.38 10.08
N LEU A 362 -5.77 22.42 10.00
CA LEU A 362 -5.30 23.17 11.17
C LEU A 362 -6.43 23.89 11.92
N ASP A 363 -7.43 24.41 11.21
CA ASP A 363 -8.55 25.15 11.81
C ASP A 363 -9.70 24.23 12.25
N LEU A 364 -9.54 22.91 12.14
CA LEU A 364 -10.59 21.97 12.51
C LEU A 364 -10.78 21.92 14.04
N LYS A 365 -11.72 22.72 14.54
CA LYS A 365 -12.05 22.80 15.98
C LYS A 365 -12.53 21.48 16.60
N GLU A 366 -13.04 20.54 15.79
CA GLU A 366 -13.58 19.26 16.27
C GLU A 366 -12.48 18.35 16.87
N ARG A 367 -11.20 18.52 16.47
CA ARG A 367 -10.09 17.66 16.90
C ARG A 367 -8.74 18.31 16.61
N GLU A 368 -7.83 18.24 17.58
CA GLU A 368 -6.42 18.55 17.35
C GLU A 368 -5.71 17.37 16.66
N PHE A 369 -4.99 17.66 15.59
CA PHE A 369 -4.15 16.67 14.90
C PHE A 369 -2.72 16.75 15.44
N SER A 370 -2.11 15.59 15.66
CA SER A 370 -0.67 15.56 15.88
C SER A 370 0.06 15.98 14.60
N PHE A 371 1.28 16.49 14.74
CA PHE A 371 2.10 16.83 13.58
C PHE A 371 2.24 15.64 12.62
N HIS A 372 2.46 14.43 13.14
CA HIS A 372 2.56 13.21 12.35
C HIS A 372 1.28 12.91 11.55
N GLU A 373 0.10 13.13 12.11
CA GLU A 373 -1.16 12.92 11.38
C GLU A 373 -1.37 13.92 10.26
N LEU A 374 -1.04 15.19 10.51
CA LEU A 374 -1.11 16.26 9.51
C LEU A 374 -0.23 15.93 8.31
N MET A 375 1.03 15.59 8.61
CA MET A 375 2.06 15.16 7.68
C MET A 375 1.60 14.05 6.74
N TYR A 376 1.01 12.98 7.28
CA TYR A 376 0.55 11.86 6.49
C TYR A 376 -0.73 12.16 5.71
N LEU A 377 -1.63 12.95 6.28
CA LEU A 377 -2.86 13.35 5.60
C LEU A 377 -2.55 14.21 4.37
N THR A 378 -1.77 15.28 4.53
CA THR A 378 -1.42 16.17 3.40
C THR A 378 -0.41 15.55 2.45
N GLY A 379 0.51 14.71 2.95
CA GLY A 379 1.43 13.92 2.12
C GLY A 379 0.72 12.90 1.24
N SER A 380 -0.32 12.22 1.75
CA SER A 380 -1.12 11.28 0.94
C SER A 380 -1.86 11.97 -0.21
N VAL A 381 -2.25 13.23 -0.02
CA VAL A 381 -2.91 14.04 -1.07
C VAL A 381 -1.93 14.42 -2.17
N LEU A 382 -0.72 14.83 -1.78
CA LEU A 382 0.36 15.17 -2.69
C LEU A 382 0.76 13.97 -3.56
N ASP A 383 1.03 12.82 -2.93
CA ASP A 383 1.41 11.59 -3.60
C ASP A 383 0.34 11.12 -4.61
N ALA A 384 -0.93 11.09 -4.20
CA ALA A 384 -2.01 10.64 -5.06
C ALA A 384 -2.32 11.63 -6.21
N GLY A 385 -2.21 12.93 -5.96
CA GLY A 385 -2.61 13.99 -6.89
C GLY A 385 -1.59 14.29 -7.99
N THR A 386 -0.31 14.08 -7.72
CA THR A 386 0.78 14.39 -8.66
C THR A 386 0.89 13.37 -9.79
N ASP A 387 1.12 12.09 -9.48
CA ASP A 387 1.51 11.13 -10.52
C ASP A 387 0.36 10.63 -11.38
N THR A 388 -0.81 10.40 -10.79
CA THR A 388 -1.94 9.76 -11.49
C THR A 388 -2.52 10.61 -12.62
N THR A 389 -2.61 11.93 -12.40
CA THR A 389 -3.09 12.88 -13.39
C THR A 389 -2.08 13.03 -14.53
N ALA A 390 -0.79 13.18 -14.19
CA ALA A 390 0.29 13.29 -15.17
C ALA A 390 0.36 12.03 -16.06
N ALA A 391 0.33 10.84 -15.46
CA ALA A 391 0.34 9.56 -16.18
C ALA A 391 -0.86 9.42 -17.14
N THR A 392 -2.06 9.86 -16.73
CA THR A 392 -3.24 9.82 -17.60
C THR A 392 -3.12 10.78 -18.78
N LEU A 393 -2.55 11.98 -18.56
CA LEU A 393 -2.25 12.92 -19.64
C LEU A 393 -1.20 12.34 -20.61
N MET A 394 -0.15 11.69 -20.09
CA MET A 394 0.87 11.01 -20.91
C MET A 394 0.27 9.86 -21.72
N ASN A 395 -0.64 9.08 -21.14
CA ASN A 395 -1.39 8.07 -21.86
C ASN A 395 -2.17 8.67 -23.04
N MET A 396 -2.86 9.79 -22.85
CA MET A 396 -3.58 10.45 -23.94
C MET A 396 -2.63 10.89 -25.06
N ILE A 397 -1.51 11.53 -24.72
CA ILE A 397 -0.53 11.98 -25.70
C ILE A 397 0.04 10.80 -26.49
N GLN A 398 0.46 9.73 -25.80
CA GLN A 398 1.02 8.54 -26.42
C GLN A 398 0.00 7.87 -27.36
N LEU A 399 -1.26 7.77 -26.93
CA LEU A 399 -2.34 7.19 -27.73
C LEU A 399 -2.71 8.07 -28.92
N ALA A 400 -2.70 9.41 -28.78
CA ALA A 400 -2.94 10.34 -29.88
C ALA A 400 -1.88 10.22 -30.99
N CYS A 401 -0.63 9.93 -30.64
CA CYS A 401 0.43 9.65 -31.63
C CYS A 401 0.15 8.37 -32.44
N VAL A 402 -0.45 7.34 -31.83
CA VAL A 402 -0.77 6.07 -32.51
C VAL A 402 -2.08 6.13 -33.28
N TYR A 403 -3.06 6.88 -32.77
CA TYR A 403 -4.42 6.99 -33.30
C TYR A 403 -4.74 8.44 -33.71
N PRO A 404 -4.06 9.00 -34.73
CA PRO A 404 -4.20 10.41 -35.08
C PRO A 404 -5.62 10.81 -35.52
N GLY A 405 -6.45 9.85 -35.93
CA GLY A 405 -7.85 10.10 -36.27
C GLY A 405 -8.68 10.71 -35.12
N VAL A 406 -8.31 10.47 -33.86
CA VAL A 406 -8.99 11.09 -32.71
C VAL A 406 -8.75 12.60 -32.66
N LEU A 407 -7.60 13.07 -33.13
CA LEU A 407 -7.23 14.49 -33.13
C LEU A 407 -8.11 15.26 -34.09
N THR A 408 -8.41 14.71 -35.27
CA THR A 408 -9.28 15.37 -36.27
C THR A 408 -10.64 15.72 -35.67
N ARG A 409 -11.27 14.78 -34.96
CA ARG A 409 -12.59 14.99 -34.34
C ARG A 409 -12.51 15.91 -33.11
N ALA A 410 -11.49 15.75 -32.25
CA ALA A 410 -11.28 16.64 -31.11
C ALA A 410 -11.07 18.09 -31.55
N HIS A 411 -10.21 18.31 -32.54
CA HIS A 411 -9.93 19.64 -33.10
C HIS A 411 -11.19 20.26 -33.68
N ALA A 412 -11.97 19.53 -34.48
CA ALA A 412 -13.20 20.05 -35.07
C ALA A 412 -14.23 20.47 -34.01
N GLU A 413 -14.44 19.67 -32.96
CA GLU A 413 -15.36 20.00 -31.87
C GLU A 413 -14.89 21.25 -31.11
N ILE A 414 -13.61 21.29 -30.74
CA ILE A 414 -13.01 22.41 -30.01
C ILE A 414 -13.06 23.70 -30.84
N ASP A 415 -12.67 23.65 -32.12
CA ASP A 415 -12.62 24.83 -32.99
C ASP A 415 -14.01 25.44 -33.18
N MET A 416 -15.04 24.60 -33.29
CA MET A 416 -16.43 25.03 -33.42
C MET A 416 -16.96 25.75 -32.17
N VAL A 417 -16.52 25.33 -30.97
CA VAL A 417 -17.03 25.86 -29.70
C VAL A 417 -16.22 27.03 -29.16
N VAL A 418 -14.89 26.94 -29.28
CA VAL A 418 -13.94 27.81 -28.56
C VAL A 418 -13.28 28.83 -29.49
N GLY A 419 -12.96 28.44 -30.73
CA GLY A 419 -12.16 29.26 -31.65
C GLY A 419 -10.69 29.40 -31.23
N GLU A 420 -10.07 30.54 -31.56
CA GLU A 420 -8.62 30.81 -31.34
C GLU A 420 -8.32 31.95 -30.36
N GLU A 421 -9.32 32.79 -30.04
CA GLU A 421 -9.13 34.01 -29.24
C GLU A 421 -9.08 33.76 -27.73
N ARG A 422 -9.37 32.54 -27.28
CA ARG A 422 -9.27 32.10 -25.88
C ARG A 422 -9.00 30.60 -25.82
N THR A 423 -8.43 30.13 -24.73
CA THR A 423 -8.34 28.69 -24.46
C THR A 423 -9.67 28.13 -23.92
N PRO A 424 -9.87 26.79 -23.94
CA PRO A 424 -11.04 26.16 -23.33
C PRO A 424 -11.07 26.38 -21.81
N THR A 425 -12.28 26.58 -21.28
CA THR A 425 -12.55 26.73 -19.84
C THR A 425 -13.53 25.67 -19.34
N TRP A 426 -13.78 25.65 -18.03
CA TRP A 426 -14.77 24.75 -17.45
C TRP A 426 -16.18 24.95 -18.02
N ASP A 427 -16.55 26.18 -18.37
CA ASP A 427 -17.88 26.51 -18.92
C ASP A 427 -18.14 25.87 -20.30
N ASP A 428 -17.09 25.43 -20.99
CA ASP A 428 -17.21 24.71 -22.26
C ASP A 428 -17.52 23.22 -22.07
N PHE A 429 -17.39 22.67 -20.85
CA PHE A 429 -17.53 21.22 -20.59
C PHE A 429 -18.82 20.62 -21.16
N PRO A 430 -20.01 21.23 -20.98
CA PRO A 430 -21.25 20.68 -21.53
C PRO A 430 -21.30 20.68 -23.08
N LYS A 431 -20.43 21.44 -23.74
CA LYS A 431 -20.38 21.64 -25.19
C LYS A 431 -19.27 20.82 -25.86
N LEU A 432 -18.38 20.20 -25.08
CA LEU A 432 -17.26 19.38 -25.55
C LEU A 432 -17.44 17.90 -25.15
N PRO A 433 -18.55 17.23 -25.52
CA PRO A 433 -18.82 15.86 -25.11
C PRO A 433 -17.78 14.86 -25.63
N PHE A 434 -17.20 15.07 -26.81
CA PHE A 434 -16.19 14.16 -27.35
C PHE A 434 -14.92 14.18 -26.51
N ILE A 435 -14.51 15.34 -25.99
CA ILE A 435 -13.33 15.43 -25.11
C ILE A 435 -13.53 14.61 -23.84
N ASN A 436 -14.71 14.65 -23.23
CA ASN A 436 -14.99 13.83 -22.05
C ASN A 436 -15.06 12.32 -22.39
N GLN A 437 -15.60 11.95 -23.56
CA GLN A 437 -15.56 10.56 -24.03
C GLN A 437 -14.13 10.07 -24.25
N LEU A 438 -13.26 10.92 -24.78
CA LEU A 438 -11.85 10.63 -24.99
C LEU A 438 -11.11 10.40 -23.66
N ILE A 439 -11.41 11.16 -22.61
CA ILE A 439 -10.86 10.94 -21.25
C ILE A 439 -11.24 9.55 -20.74
N LYS A 440 -12.51 9.18 -20.88
CA LYS A 440 -13.01 7.85 -20.47
C LYS A 440 -12.32 6.74 -21.26
N GLU A 441 -12.15 6.93 -22.55
CA GLU A 441 -11.45 5.96 -23.40
C GLU A 441 -9.97 5.84 -23.07
N THR A 442 -9.29 6.95 -22.72
CA THR A 442 -7.91 6.92 -22.23
C THR A 442 -7.83 6.09 -20.95
N HIS A 443 -8.73 6.34 -20.00
CA HIS A 443 -8.83 5.56 -18.77
C HIS A 443 -9.14 4.09 -19.01
N ARG A 444 -9.97 3.75 -20.00
CA ARG A 444 -10.30 2.36 -20.36
C ARG A 444 -9.09 1.66 -20.96
N LEU A 445 -8.51 2.22 -22.01
CA LEU A 445 -7.45 1.57 -22.77
C LEU A 445 -6.15 1.49 -21.95
N ARG A 446 -5.81 2.56 -21.23
CA ARG A 446 -4.58 2.69 -20.41
C ARG A 446 -4.90 3.25 -19.03
N THR A 447 -5.62 2.46 -18.23
CA THR A 447 -5.83 2.77 -16.82
C THR A 447 -4.50 2.84 -16.06
N VAL A 448 -4.33 3.88 -15.25
CA VAL A 448 -3.15 4.04 -14.38
C VAL A 448 -3.13 3.03 -13.23
N SER A 449 -4.26 2.39 -12.91
CA SER A 449 -4.33 1.37 -11.86
C SER A 449 -5.04 0.11 -12.37
N PRO A 450 -4.31 -0.81 -13.02
CA PRO A 450 -4.89 -1.96 -13.74
C PRO A 450 -5.46 -3.06 -12.82
N ILE A 451 -5.09 -3.07 -11.54
CA ILE A 451 -5.63 -4.01 -10.54
C ILE A 451 -6.18 -3.32 -9.29
N THR A 452 -6.20 -1.99 -9.27
CA THR A 452 -6.46 -1.16 -8.07
C THR A 452 -5.65 -1.61 -6.85
N PHE A 453 -5.99 -1.08 -5.67
CA PHE A 453 -5.41 -1.54 -4.42
C PHE A 453 -6.18 -2.75 -3.89
N PRO A 454 -5.47 -3.83 -3.50
CA PRO A 454 -6.11 -5.02 -2.94
C PRO A 454 -7.03 -4.71 -1.75
N HIS A 455 -8.14 -5.43 -1.71
CA HIS A 455 -9.12 -5.39 -0.62
C HIS A 455 -8.93 -6.59 0.28
N LYS A 456 -9.31 -6.49 1.56
CA LYS A 456 -9.39 -7.62 2.49
C LYS A 456 -10.84 -7.83 2.88
N LEU A 457 -11.29 -9.07 2.76
CA LEU A 457 -12.62 -9.47 3.16
C LEU A 457 -12.69 -9.63 4.69
N LEU A 458 -13.70 -9.02 5.31
CA LEU A 458 -13.87 -8.99 6.77
C LEU A 458 -14.77 -10.12 7.30
N GLU A 459 -15.56 -10.73 6.43
CA GLU A 459 -16.55 -11.78 6.73
C GLU A 459 -16.65 -12.78 5.58
N ASP A 460 -17.01 -14.03 5.87
CA ASP A 460 -17.25 -15.04 4.83
C ASP A 460 -18.40 -14.62 3.92
N ILE A 461 -18.24 -14.78 2.60
CA ILE A 461 -19.34 -14.59 1.64
C ILE A 461 -19.47 -15.78 0.68
N LEU A 462 -20.70 -16.11 0.34
CA LEU A 462 -21.02 -17.03 -0.75
C LEU A 462 -21.41 -16.22 -1.99
N ILE A 463 -20.78 -16.54 -3.12
CA ILE A 463 -21.07 -15.99 -4.45
C ILE A 463 -21.10 -17.15 -5.44
N ASP A 464 -22.19 -17.32 -6.18
CA ASP A 464 -22.36 -18.40 -7.17
C ASP A 464 -22.01 -19.81 -6.62
N GLY A 465 -22.37 -20.08 -5.35
CA GLY A 465 -22.07 -21.35 -4.68
C GLY A 465 -20.59 -21.54 -4.27
N LYS A 466 -19.73 -20.54 -4.46
CA LYS A 466 -18.33 -20.53 -4.03
C LYS A 466 -18.15 -19.70 -2.76
N LEU A 467 -17.33 -20.21 -1.84
CA LEU A 467 -16.95 -19.51 -0.61
C LEU A 467 -15.78 -18.58 -0.87
N LEU A 468 -15.93 -17.32 -0.47
CA LEU A 468 -14.84 -16.36 -0.33
C LEU A 468 -14.63 -16.17 1.17
N PRO A 469 -13.54 -16.70 1.74
CA PRO A 469 -13.37 -16.74 3.19
C PRO A 469 -12.90 -15.39 3.73
N LYS A 470 -13.29 -15.09 4.96
CA LYS A 470 -12.78 -13.98 5.77
C LYS A 470 -11.26 -13.98 5.75
N GLY A 471 -10.69 -12.78 5.63
CA GLY A 471 -9.26 -12.57 5.51
C GLY A 471 -8.71 -12.75 4.09
N ALA A 472 -9.50 -13.27 3.14
CA ALA A 472 -9.07 -13.34 1.75
C ALA A 472 -8.79 -11.95 1.17
N THR A 473 -7.74 -11.87 0.36
CA THR A 473 -7.43 -10.70 -0.44
C THR A 473 -8.30 -10.72 -1.69
N ILE A 474 -9.03 -9.64 -1.97
CA ILE A 474 -9.82 -9.47 -3.19
C ILE A 474 -9.11 -8.48 -4.11
N ILE A 475 -8.82 -8.88 -5.33
CA ILE A 475 -8.20 -8.04 -6.35
C ILE A 475 -9.17 -7.93 -7.54
N PRO A 476 -9.73 -6.75 -7.82
CA PRO A 476 -10.46 -6.53 -9.05
C PRO A 476 -9.49 -6.41 -10.22
N ASN A 477 -9.74 -7.12 -11.30
CA ASN A 477 -8.93 -7.03 -12.51
C ASN A 477 -9.51 -5.97 -13.45
N ILE A 478 -9.08 -4.72 -13.28
CA ILE A 478 -9.60 -3.60 -14.08
C ILE A 478 -9.24 -3.76 -15.54
N THR A 479 -8.03 -4.25 -15.85
CA THR A 479 -7.64 -4.56 -17.22
C THR A 479 -8.64 -5.51 -17.89
N ALA A 480 -9.05 -6.59 -17.23
CA ALA A 480 -10.06 -7.49 -17.78
C ALA A 480 -11.44 -6.82 -17.95
N LEU A 481 -11.86 -5.97 -17.00
CA LEU A 481 -13.13 -5.22 -17.12
C LEU A 481 -13.12 -4.22 -18.29
N HIS A 482 -11.96 -3.66 -18.61
CA HIS A 482 -11.78 -2.65 -19.65
C HIS A 482 -11.53 -3.28 -21.02
N GLU A 483 -11.04 -4.52 -21.07
CA GLU A 483 -10.83 -5.31 -22.28
C GLU A 483 -11.99 -6.27 -22.59
N ASP A 484 -13.10 -6.18 -21.85
CA ASP A 484 -14.28 -7.00 -22.04
C ASP A 484 -14.95 -6.74 -23.40
N GLY A 485 -14.70 -7.64 -24.35
CA GLY A 485 -15.22 -7.60 -25.71
C GLY A 485 -16.74 -7.72 -25.83
N ASN A 486 -17.46 -8.10 -24.75
CA ASN A 486 -18.92 -8.07 -24.76
C ASN A 486 -19.50 -6.66 -24.57
N LYS A 487 -18.72 -5.72 -24.04
CA LYS A 487 -19.11 -4.31 -23.91
C LYS A 487 -18.43 -3.41 -24.93
N PHE A 488 -17.16 -3.65 -25.19
CA PHE A 488 -16.36 -2.81 -26.08
C PHE A 488 -16.07 -3.57 -27.35
N GLU A 489 -16.61 -3.10 -28.47
CA GLU A 489 -16.21 -3.59 -29.79
C GLU A 489 -14.72 -3.28 -30.02
N HIS A 490 -13.92 -4.17 -30.60
CA HIS A 490 -12.48 -3.95 -30.79
C HIS A 490 -11.75 -3.35 -29.55
N PRO A 491 -11.76 -4.02 -28.38
CA PRO A 491 -11.33 -3.42 -27.11
C PRO A 491 -9.84 -3.00 -27.05
N GLY A 492 -9.02 -3.42 -28.02
CA GLY A 492 -7.62 -3.01 -28.15
C GLY A 492 -7.41 -1.65 -28.84
N GLU A 493 -8.44 -1.11 -29.49
CA GLU A 493 -8.38 0.15 -30.23
C GLU A 493 -8.72 1.34 -29.33
N PHE A 494 -8.14 2.51 -29.65
CA PHE A 494 -8.45 3.77 -28.98
C PHE A 494 -9.62 4.46 -29.68
N ASN A 495 -10.83 4.20 -29.20
CA ASN A 495 -12.05 4.70 -29.83
C ASN A 495 -13.01 5.33 -28.81
N ALA A 496 -13.14 6.65 -28.85
CA ALA A 496 -14.02 7.38 -27.93
C ALA A 496 -15.52 7.05 -28.12
N ASP A 497 -15.93 6.47 -29.26
CA ASP A 497 -17.33 6.05 -29.47
C ASP A 497 -17.74 4.86 -28.60
N HIS A 498 -16.81 4.16 -27.96
CA HIS A 498 -17.10 3.25 -26.83
C HIS A 498 -17.90 3.92 -25.71
N TYR A 499 -17.78 5.24 -25.61
CA TYR A 499 -18.44 6.08 -24.61
C TYR A 499 -19.49 7.02 -25.24
N ALA A 500 -19.97 6.72 -26.44
CA ALA A 500 -21.02 7.50 -27.10
C ALA A 500 -22.22 7.72 -26.15
N GLY A 501 -22.66 8.98 -26.02
CA GLY A 501 -23.74 9.38 -25.11
C GLY A 501 -23.35 9.48 -23.61
N MET A 502 -22.17 9.03 -23.20
CA MET A 502 -21.70 9.15 -21.81
C MET A 502 -21.00 10.50 -21.54
N THR A 503 -21.77 11.59 -21.58
CA THR A 503 -21.23 12.97 -21.58
C THR A 503 -20.97 13.58 -20.19
N LYS A 504 -21.44 12.94 -19.11
CA LYS A 504 -21.22 13.40 -17.72
C LYS A 504 -19.85 12.98 -17.16
N LEU A 505 -19.45 13.60 -16.05
CA LEU A 505 -18.25 13.22 -15.28
C LEU A 505 -18.42 11.85 -14.62
N ALA A 506 -17.31 11.16 -14.34
CA ALA A 506 -17.30 9.79 -13.81
C ALA A 506 -18.11 9.60 -12.52
N GLN A 507 -18.18 10.61 -11.64
CA GLN A 507 -18.99 10.53 -10.41
C GLN A 507 -20.48 10.33 -10.69
N SER A 508 -20.98 10.74 -11.86
CA SER A 508 -22.38 10.53 -12.27
C SER A 508 -22.68 9.07 -12.62
N TYR A 509 -21.66 8.28 -12.97
CA TYR A 509 -21.80 6.89 -13.39
C TYR A 509 -21.29 5.90 -12.35
N ALA A 510 -20.45 6.34 -11.41
CA ALA A 510 -19.78 5.48 -10.44
C ALA A 510 -20.71 4.62 -9.57
N ASN A 511 -21.93 5.10 -9.28
CA ASN A 511 -22.91 4.41 -8.42
C ASN A 511 -24.19 4.01 -9.19
N ILE A 512 -24.12 3.88 -10.51
CA ILE A 512 -25.31 3.56 -11.31
C ILE A 512 -25.82 2.13 -11.03
N GLY A 513 -27.15 1.99 -11.00
CA GLY A 513 -27.83 0.74 -10.67
C GLY A 513 -27.67 -0.39 -11.70
N ASP A 514 -27.08 -0.14 -12.87
CA ASP A 514 -26.76 -1.11 -13.92
C ASP A 514 -25.27 -1.05 -14.22
N GLU A 515 -24.53 -2.10 -13.87
CA GLU A 515 -23.07 -2.16 -14.00
C GLU A 515 -22.58 -1.99 -15.44
N ASN A 516 -23.41 -2.30 -16.43
CA ASN A 516 -23.03 -2.14 -17.84
C ASN A 516 -23.14 -0.68 -18.29
N LYS A 517 -23.95 0.14 -17.60
CA LYS A 517 -24.06 1.59 -17.84
C LYS A 517 -23.05 2.43 -17.06
N ARG A 518 -22.24 1.81 -16.21
CA ARG A 518 -21.09 2.46 -15.59
C ARG A 518 -20.03 2.74 -16.67
N ASP A 519 -19.37 3.88 -16.63
CA ASP A 519 -18.38 4.25 -17.63
C ASP A 519 -17.11 3.39 -17.52
N HIS A 520 -16.33 3.59 -16.46
CA HIS A 520 -15.10 2.87 -16.20
C HIS A 520 -14.90 2.62 -14.70
N TYR A 521 -13.80 1.94 -14.37
CA TYR A 521 -13.50 1.44 -13.01
C TYR A 521 -12.16 1.98 -12.48
N SER A 522 -11.54 2.92 -13.19
CA SER A 522 -10.20 3.44 -12.85
C SER A 522 -10.17 4.15 -11.50
N TYR A 523 -11.30 4.72 -11.06
CA TYR A 523 -11.45 5.34 -9.74
C TYR A 523 -11.80 4.36 -8.60
N GLY A 524 -11.87 3.05 -8.86
CA GLY A 524 -12.26 2.06 -7.85
C GLY A 524 -13.76 2.08 -7.56
N PHE A 525 -14.18 1.64 -6.38
CA PHE A 525 -15.59 1.33 -6.10
C PHE A 525 -15.92 1.35 -4.61
N GLY A 526 -17.22 1.42 -4.30
CA GLY A 526 -17.75 1.33 -2.94
C GLY A 526 -17.12 2.32 -1.97
N ARG A 527 -16.94 1.90 -0.71
CA ARG A 527 -16.39 2.74 0.37
C ARG A 527 -14.92 3.13 0.18
N ARG A 528 -14.21 2.51 -0.77
CA ARG A 528 -12.81 2.79 -1.11
C ARG A 528 -12.65 3.52 -2.44
N ILE A 529 -13.73 4.00 -3.04
CA ILE A 529 -13.67 4.79 -4.27
C ILE A 529 -12.73 6.00 -4.09
N CYS A 530 -12.03 6.40 -5.15
CA CYS A 530 -11.07 7.49 -5.16
C CYS A 530 -11.66 8.75 -4.51
N SER A 531 -10.98 9.30 -3.50
CA SER A 531 -11.39 10.54 -2.84
C SER A 531 -11.15 11.80 -3.69
N GLY A 532 -10.29 11.70 -4.71
CA GLY A 532 -9.96 12.79 -5.63
C GLY A 532 -10.67 12.70 -6.98
N MET A 533 -11.70 11.84 -7.14
CA MET A 533 -12.37 11.63 -8.44
C MET A 533 -12.89 12.93 -9.05
N GLN A 534 -13.59 13.77 -8.28
CA GLN A 534 -14.14 15.04 -8.77
C GLN A 534 -13.06 16.03 -9.20
N LEU A 535 -11.93 16.02 -8.51
CA LEU A 535 -10.76 16.85 -8.77
C LEU A 535 -10.03 16.40 -10.04
N ALA A 536 -9.80 15.09 -10.15
CA ALA A 536 -9.15 14.46 -11.29
C ALA A 536 -9.94 14.69 -12.58
N GLU A 537 -11.26 14.46 -12.58
CA GLU A 537 -12.09 14.66 -13.77
C GLU A 537 -12.02 16.09 -14.30
N ARG A 538 -12.04 17.09 -13.43
CA ARG A 538 -11.89 18.51 -13.82
C ARG A 538 -10.49 18.83 -14.32
N SER A 539 -9.46 18.30 -13.64
CA SER A 539 -8.07 18.47 -14.04
C SER A 539 -7.77 17.84 -15.41
N LEU A 540 -8.27 16.62 -15.65
CA LEU A 540 -8.12 15.91 -16.91
C LEU A 540 -8.90 16.58 -18.03
N TYR A 541 -10.13 17.02 -17.79
CA TYR A 541 -10.88 17.80 -18.77
C TYR A 541 -10.13 19.07 -19.17
N THR A 542 -9.71 19.88 -18.20
CA THR A 542 -9.05 21.16 -18.48
C THR A 542 -7.74 20.95 -19.24
N THR A 543 -6.94 19.95 -18.87
CA THR A 543 -5.69 19.65 -19.56
C THR A 543 -5.90 19.07 -20.95
N PHE A 544 -6.79 18.09 -21.11
CA PHE A 544 -7.07 17.48 -22.42
C PHE A 544 -7.61 18.52 -23.39
N ALA A 545 -8.61 19.30 -22.96
CA ALA A 545 -9.20 20.34 -23.79
C ALA A 545 -8.17 21.37 -24.23
N LYS A 546 -7.35 21.90 -23.30
CA LYS A 546 -6.32 22.91 -23.62
C LYS A 546 -5.19 22.35 -24.50
N VAL A 547 -4.72 21.13 -24.23
CA VAL A 547 -3.65 20.49 -25.03
C VAL A 547 -4.13 20.22 -26.46
N LEU A 548 -5.33 19.66 -26.64
CA LEU A 548 -5.93 19.39 -27.96
C LEU A 548 -6.35 20.69 -28.69
N TRP A 549 -6.67 21.74 -27.95
CA TRP A 549 -6.88 23.08 -28.52
C TRP A 549 -5.57 23.67 -29.07
N ALA A 550 -4.46 23.49 -28.35
CA ALA A 550 -3.18 24.14 -28.64
C ALA A 550 -2.36 23.41 -29.72
N PHE A 551 -2.33 22.07 -29.70
CA PHE A 551 -1.31 21.29 -30.40
C PHE A 551 -1.85 20.27 -31.40
N ASP A 552 -1.14 20.15 -32.52
CA ASP A 552 -1.16 18.97 -33.37
C ASP A 552 -0.09 18.00 -32.86
N ILE A 553 -0.53 16.83 -32.38
CA ILE A 553 0.28 15.83 -31.67
C ILE A 553 0.64 14.72 -32.65
N SER A 554 1.93 14.39 -32.75
CA SER A 554 2.40 13.30 -33.62
C SER A 554 3.64 12.64 -33.02
N SER A 555 3.99 11.45 -33.50
CA SER A 555 5.30 10.86 -33.17
C SER A 555 6.42 11.83 -33.55
N ALA A 556 7.48 11.87 -32.74
CA ALA A 556 8.74 12.47 -33.17
C ALA A 556 9.29 11.73 -34.40
N VAL A 557 10.20 12.36 -35.13
CA VAL A 557 10.84 11.79 -36.32
C VAL A 557 12.31 11.48 -36.07
N ASP A 558 12.84 10.46 -36.74
CA ASP A 558 14.27 10.15 -36.73
C ASP A 558 15.09 11.10 -37.64
N GLU A 559 16.40 10.89 -37.72
CA GLU A 559 17.31 11.65 -38.60
C GLU A 559 16.94 11.58 -40.09
N GLN A 560 16.11 10.60 -40.49
CA GLN A 560 15.64 10.40 -41.85
C GLN A 560 14.18 10.87 -42.04
N GLU A 561 13.66 11.70 -41.12
CA GLU A 561 12.30 12.22 -41.10
C GLU A 561 11.18 11.16 -41.01
N ARG A 562 11.50 9.94 -40.57
CA ARG A 562 10.51 8.86 -40.39
C ARG A 562 9.93 8.91 -38.99
N PRO A 563 8.61 8.69 -38.81
CA PRO A 563 8.00 8.63 -37.48
C PRO A 563 8.64 7.53 -36.62
N ILE A 564 9.09 7.92 -35.42
CA ILE A 564 9.55 7.00 -34.39
C ILE A 564 8.33 6.21 -33.89
N PRO A 565 8.34 4.87 -33.95
CA PRO A 565 7.24 4.06 -33.48
C PRO A 565 6.97 4.27 -31.98
N MET A 566 5.71 4.48 -31.61
CA MET A 566 5.31 4.52 -30.21
C MET A 566 5.17 3.10 -29.66
N ASN A 567 5.81 2.82 -28.53
CA ASN A 567 5.62 1.55 -27.83
C ASN A 567 4.42 1.63 -26.88
N ILE A 568 3.30 1.06 -27.31
CA ILE A 568 2.08 0.93 -26.50
C ILE A 568 1.86 -0.50 -25.97
N ASP A 569 2.85 -1.39 -26.07
CA ASP A 569 2.75 -2.74 -25.51
C ASP A 569 2.82 -2.67 -23.97
N ARG A 570 1.91 -3.40 -23.30
CA ARG A 570 1.73 -3.33 -21.83
C ARG A 570 2.97 -3.79 -21.04
N MET A 571 3.77 -4.70 -21.61
CA MET A 571 4.93 -5.28 -20.94
C MET A 571 6.20 -4.46 -21.16
N THR A 572 6.32 -3.82 -22.31
CA THR A 572 7.57 -3.18 -22.72
C THR A 572 7.49 -1.66 -22.72
N GLY A 573 6.33 -1.08 -23.04
CA GLY A 573 6.10 0.36 -23.17
C GLY A 573 5.64 1.07 -21.90
N TYR A 574 5.37 0.34 -20.82
CA TYR A 574 4.85 0.90 -19.56
C TYR A 574 5.73 0.54 -18.36
N THR A 575 5.68 1.38 -17.34
CA THR A 575 6.32 1.14 -16.04
C THR A 575 5.66 -0.02 -15.29
N ASP A 576 6.38 -0.56 -14.32
CA ASP A 576 5.87 -1.57 -13.39
C ASP A 576 5.43 -0.91 -12.08
N GLY A 577 4.66 -1.63 -11.27
CA GLY A 577 4.19 -1.16 -9.97
C GLY A 577 2.67 -1.00 -9.89
N THR A 578 2.20 -0.34 -8.82
CA THR A 578 0.77 -0.21 -8.53
C THR A 578 0.10 0.90 -9.36
N ILE A 579 0.89 1.89 -9.75
CA ILE A 579 0.52 2.93 -10.71
C ILE A 579 1.36 2.69 -11.97
N VAL A 580 0.69 2.59 -13.11
CA VAL A 580 1.30 2.28 -14.40
C VAL A 580 1.22 3.52 -15.30
N ALA A 581 2.37 3.93 -15.82
CA ALA A 581 2.52 5.06 -16.73
C ALA A 581 3.31 4.62 -17.98
N PRO A 582 3.19 5.33 -19.11
CA PRO A 582 4.10 5.14 -20.23
C PRO A 582 5.55 5.31 -19.77
N LYS A 583 6.48 4.51 -20.30
CA LYS A 583 7.91 4.83 -20.25
C LYS A 583 8.18 6.00 -21.20
N ASP A 584 9.31 6.67 -21.00
CA ASP A 584 9.80 7.77 -21.84
C ASP A 584 9.58 7.49 -23.34
N PHE A 585 8.91 8.42 -23.99
CA PHE A 585 8.67 8.37 -25.43
C PHE A 585 8.82 9.77 -26.03
N LYS A 586 9.03 9.83 -27.36
CA LYS A 586 9.25 11.09 -28.07
C LYS A 586 8.04 11.47 -28.92
N ALA A 587 7.41 12.59 -28.59
CA ALA A 587 6.31 13.15 -29.34
C ALA A 587 6.65 14.56 -29.82
N ARG A 588 6.05 14.97 -30.94
CA ARG A 588 6.13 16.31 -31.48
C ARG A 588 4.85 17.07 -31.15
N MET A 589 5.00 18.18 -30.44
CA MET A 589 3.93 19.10 -30.05
C MET A 589 3.98 20.35 -30.94
N LYS A 590 3.25 20.35 -32.05
CA LYS A 590 3.25 21.50 -32.97
C LYS A 590 2.08 22.43 -32.64
N VAL A 591 2.34 23.68 -32.30
CA VAL A 591 1.25 24.66 -32.09
C VAL A 591 0.44 24.81 -33.39
N ARG A 592 -0.89 24.75 -33.28
CA ARG A 592 -1.79 24.68 -34.44
C ARG A 592 -1.89 25.99 -35.24
N SER A 593 -1.67 27.15 -34.63
CA SER A 593 -1.63 28.46 -35.31
C SER A 593 -0.86 29.53 -34.52
N GLU A 594 -0.46 30.60 -35.19
CA GLU A 594 0.20 31.75 -34.54
C GLU A 594 -0.74 32.48 -33.56
N ARG A 595 -2.02 32.62 -33.91
CA ARG A 595 -3.04 33.21 -33.02
C ARG A 595 -3.18 32.42 -31.72
N ARG A 596 -3.12 31.09 -31.78
CA ARG A 596 -3.12 30.22 -30.60
C ARG A 596 -1.89 30.47 -29.73
N ARG A 597 -0.70 30.59 -30.33
CA ARG A 597 0.53 30.96 -29.62
C ARG A 597 0.37 32.31 -28.90
N GLU A 598 -0.15 33.33 -29.56
CA GLU A 598 -0.39 34.65 -28.95
C GLU A 598 -1.38 34.57 -27.79
N THR A 599 -2.48 33.85 -27.95
CA THR A 599 -3.47 33.60 -26.89
C THR A 599 -2.85 32.89 -25.68
N ILE A 600 -2.01 31.86 -25.89
CA ILE A 600 -1.30 31.15 -24.81
C ILE A 600 -0.43 32.12 -24.01
N LEU A 601 0.38 32.93 -24.69
CA LEU A 601 1.28 33.87 -24.03
C LEU A 601 0.51 34.96 -23.26
N ARG A 602 -0.58 35.47 -23.84
CA ARG A 602 -1.44 36.47 -23.22
C ARG A 602 -2.11 35.93 -21.95
N GLU A 603 -2.72 34.76 -22.02
CA GLU A 603 -3.38 34.15 -20.87
C GLU A 603 -2.38 33.72 -19.79
N PHE A 604 -1.18 33.29 -20.18
CA PHE A 604 -0.12 32.99 -19.22
C PHE A 604 0.33 34.25 -18.44
N ALA A 605 0.51 35.38 -19.13
CA ALA A 605 0.83 36.65 -18.48
C ALA A 605 -0.30 37.11 -17.53
N ASP A 606 -1.56 36.87 -17.90
CA ASP A 606 -2.71 37.13 -17.02
C ASP A 606 -2.69 36.23 -15.77
N ALA A 607 -2.43 34.93 -15.96
CA ALA A 607 -2.30 33.96 -14.88
C ALA A 607 -1.17 34.34 -13.91
N GLU A 608 0.00 34.77 -14.41
CA GLU A 608 1.11 35.26 -13.59
C GLU A 608 0.68 36.44 -12.69
N LYS A 609 -0.02 37.41 -13.29
CA LYS A 609 -0.44 38.62 -12.58
C LYS A 609 -1.58 38.38 -11.58
N ASN A 610 -2.60 37.62 -11.96
CA ASN A 610 -3.87 37.57 -11.24
C ASN A 610 -4.04 36.31 -10.38
N VAL A 611 -3.37 35.22 -10.73
CA VAL A 611 -3.49 33.93 -10.04
C VAL A 611 -2.20 33.58 -9.31
N PHE A 612 -1.09 33.44 -10.03
CA PHE A 612 0.18 32.96 -9.47
C PHE A 612 0.81 33.92 -8.46
N SER A 613 0.61 35.24 -8.64
CA SER A 613 1.08 36.27 -7.69
C SER A 613 0.57 36.11 -6.26
N ARG A 614 -0.47 35.27 -6.05
CA ARG A 614 -1.05 34.97 -4.74
C ARG A 614 -0.38 33.80 -4.03
N PHE A 615 0.44 33.01 -4.71
CA PHE A 615 1.06 31.81 -4.18
C PHE A 615 2.55 32.02 -3.95
N ASP A 616 3.07 31.37 -2.91
CA ASP A 616 4.48 31.45 -2.60
C ASP A 616 5.28 30.54 -3.54
N VAL A 617 6.44 31.04 -3.98
CA VAL A 617 7.43 30.27 -4.71
C VAL A 617 8.66 30.17 -3.82
N PRO A 618 9.01 28.99 -3.29
CA PRO A 618 10.13 28.86 -2.38
C PRO A 618 11.44 29.16 -3.11
N THR A 619 12.21 30.14 -2.64
CA THR A 619 13.60 30.34 -3.05
C THR A 619 14.49 29.41 -2.23
N MET A 620 15.20 28.50 -2.89
CA MET A 620 16.15 27.60 -2.22
C MET A 620 17.36 28.37 -1.69
N GLU A 621 17.35 28.75 -0.42
CA GLU A 621 18.59 29.01 0.33
C GLU A 621 18.71 28.20 1.63
N ALA A 622 17.79 27.28 1.94
CA ALA A 622 17.89 26.45 3.13
C ALA A 622 18.06 24.96 2.76
N SER A 623 19.32 24.53 2.75
CA SER A 623 19.85 23.19 3.12
C SER A 623 19.04 21.95 2.71
N ILE A 624 19.55 21.24 1.69
CA ILE A 624 19.37 19.78 1.51
C ILE A 624 20.21 19.03 2.54
#